data_AF-A0A822G5Q6-F1
#
_entry.id   AF-A0A822G5Q6-F1
#
_cell.length_a   1.000
_cell.length_b   1.000
_cell.length_c   1.000
_cell.angle_alpha   90.00
_cell.angle_beta   90.00
_cell.angle_gamma   90.00
#
_symmetry.space_group_name_H-M   'P 1'
#
loop_
_entity.id
_entity.type
_entity.pdbx_description
1 polymer ?
#
loop_
_entity_poly.entity_id
_entity_poly.type
_entity_poly.pdbx_seq_one_letter_code
_entity_poly.pdbx_strand_id
1 'polypeptide(L)'
;GVPIDNSQITHYSDIVNGNESIKDVKRKSSRPTFTGHQIFALEKMFENTKYLAGTERSRLASQLAMSEAQVKVWFQNRRTKWRKKHAAEIHGSGTGSKKTKQRNDGSIPNIESDSSLT
;
A
#
# COMPACT_ATOMS: atom_id res chain seq x y z
N GLY A 1 -4.60 -38.30 -11.86
CA GLY A 1 -4.89 -37.03 -11.17
C GLY A 1 -4.21 -37.07 -9.83
N VAL A 2 -3.40 -36.06 -9.51
CA VAL A 2 -2.64 -36.02 -8.24
C VAL A 2 -3.61 -35.61 -7.11
N PRO A 3 -3.62 -36.31 -5.96
CA PRO A 3 -4.47 -35.95 -4.83
C PRO A 3 -4.02 -34.63 -4.21
N ILE A 4 -4.99 -33.75 -3.91
CA ILE A 4 -4.78 -32.47 -3.22
C ILE A 4 -4.52 -32.79 -1.75
N ASP A 5 -3.28 -32.61 -1.32
CA ASP A 5 -2.89 -32.70 0.09
C ASP A 5 -3.39 -31.45 0.84
N ASN A 6 -4.26 -31.67 1.84
CA ASN A 6 -4.93 -30.62 2.62
C ASN A 6 -4.07 -30.03 3.75
N SER A 7 -2.74 -30.22 3.75
CA SER A 7 -1.83 -29.66 4.77
C SER A 7 -1.72 -28.13 4.77
N GLN A 8 -2.40 -27.40 3.87
CA GLN A 8 -2.29 -25.94 3.77
C GLN A 8 -3.56 -25.15 4.12
N ILE A 9 -4.55 -25.78 4.77
CA ILE A 9 -5.66 -25.04 5.41
C ILE A 9 -5.28 -24.77 6.86
N THR A 10 -4.35 -23.85 7.07
CA THR A 10 -4.07 -23.29 8.40
C THR A 10 -5.06 -22.16 8.69
N HIS A 11 -6.11 -22.52 9.44
CA HIS A 11 -6.96 -21.73 10.34
C HIS A 11 -7.28 -20.25 9.99
N TYR A 12 -8.42 -20.04 9.33
CA TYR A 12 -9.10 -18.73 9.28
C TYR A 12 -10.24 -18.58 10.30
N SER A 13 -10.40 -19.51 11.22
CA SER A 13 -11.49 -19.53 12.19
C SER A 13 -10.95 -19.71 13.60
N ASP A 14 -10.60 -18.60 14.27
CA ASP A 14 -10.55 -18.46 15.74
C ASP A 14 -10.49 -16.97 16.13
N ILE A 15 -11.52 -16.20 15.76
CA ILE A 15 -11.78 -14.91 16.39
C ILE A 15 -13.19 -14.93 16.93
N VAL A 16 -13.36 -15.56 18.08
CA VAL A 16 -14.47 -15.31 19.00
C VAL A 16 -13.91 -15.32 20.42
N ASN A 17 -13.98 -14.14 21.06
CA ASN A 17 -13.94 -13.87 22.50
C ASN A 17 -12.75 -14.37 23.34
N GLY A 18 -12.03 -13.43 23.98
CA GLY A 18 -11.16 -13.77 25.11
C GLY A 18 -10.10 -12.73 25.39
N ASN A 19 -10.18 -12.15 26.57
CA ASN A 19 -9.34 -11.14 27.16
C ASN A 19 -8.01 -11.68 27.73
N GLU A 20 -7.04 -12.15 26.93
CA GLU A 20 -5.76 -12.58 27.50
C GLU A 20 -4.50 -12.02 26.78
N SER A 21 -3.77 -11.20 27.54
CA SER A 21 -2.32 -10.91 27.47
C SER A 21 -1.67 -10.56 26.11
N ILE A 22 -1.71 -9.27 25.74
CA ILE A 22 -0.85 -8.61 24.74
C ILE A 22 0.61 -8.48 25.27
N LYS A 23 1.20 -9.53 25.85
CA LYS A 23 2.59 -9.47 26.36
C LYS A 23 3.56 -10.39 25.61
N ASP A 24 3.07 -11.44 24.95
CA ASP A 24 3.94 -12.43 24.28
C ASP A 24 3.97 -12.40 22.75
N VAL A 25 3.36 -11.38 22.12
CA VAL A 25 3.51 -11.14 20.66
C VAL A 25 4.71 -10.23 20.36
N LYS A 26 5.71 -10.17 21.26
CA LYS A 26 6.93 -9.35 21.09
C LYS A 26 8.01 -10.03 20.22
N ARG A 27 7.58 -10.92 19.32
CA ARG A 27 8.37 -11.45 18.19
C ARG A 27 7.66 -11.23 16.84
N LYS A 28 6.65 -10.35 16.77
CA LYS A 28 6.01 -9.98 15.50
C LYS A 28 7.00 -9.14 14.69
N SER A 29 7.50 -9.72 13.59
CA SER A 29 8.33 -9.11 12.55
C SER A 29 8.25 -7.59 12.55
N SER A 30 9.29 -6.94 13.07
CA SER A 30 9.40 -5.48 13.03
C SER A 30 9.44 -5.08 11.57
N ARG A 31 8.41 -4.38 11.12
CA ARG A 31 8.32 -3.92 9.74
C ARG A 31 9.55 -3.05 9.46
N PRO A 32 10.38 -3.36 8.45
CA PRO A 32 11.57 -2.57 8.17
C PRO A 32 11.18 -1.11 7.95
N THR A 33 11.80 -0.20 8.71
CA THR A 33 11.64 1.25 8.57
C THR A 33 12.77 1.80 7.71
N PHE A 34 12.45 2.64 6.74
CA PHE A 34 13.46 3.33 5.94
C PHE A 34 14.18 4.40 6.76
N THR A 35 15.47 4.60 6.46
CA THR A 35 16.27 5.64 7.12
C THR A 35 15.83 7.03 6.67
N GLY A 36 16.18 8.08 7.43
CA GLY A 36 15.87 9.46 7.05
C GLY A 36 16.47 9.85 5.69
N HIS A 37 17.69 9.39 5.40
CA HIS A 37 18.33 9.59 4.09
C HIS A 37 17.54 8.95 2.95
N GLN A 38 17.09 7.70 3.11
CA GLN A 38 16.28 7.01 2.12
C GLN A 38 14.95 7.75 1.86
N ILE A 39 14.27 8.15 2.93
CA ILE A 39 13.00 8.89 2.83
C ILE A 39 13.20 10.23 2.10
N PHE A 40 14.25 10.98 2.46
CA PHE A 40 14.57 12.26 1.84
C PHE A 40 14.80 12.13 0.33
N ALA A 41 15.65 11.17 -0.08
CA ALA A 41 15.95 10.96 -1.49
C ALA A 41 14.72 10.50 -2.29
N LEU A 42 13.89 9.63 -1.71
CA LEU A 42 12.63 9.19 -2.33
C LEU A 42 11.65 10.36 -2.51
N GLU A 43 11.52 11.24 -1.51
CA GLU A 43 10.66 12.41 -1.58
C GLU A 43 11.17 13.42 -2.62
N LYS A 44 12.46 13.72 -2.63
CA LYS A 44 13.09 14.59 -3.63
C LYS A 44 12.86 14.08 -5.05
N MET A 45 12.98 12.76 -5.27
CA MET A 45 12.69 12.18 -6.57
C MET A 45 11.18 12.27 -6.91
N PHE A 46 10.30 12.09 -5.92
CA PHE A 46 8.86 12.18 -6.11
C PHE A 46 8.39 13.59 -6.48
N GLU A 47 9.04 14.63 -5.95
CA GLU A 47 8.81 16.02 -6.33
C GLU A 47 9.05 16.22 -7.83
N ASN A 48 10.17 15.69 -8.34
CA ASN A 48 10.53 15.74 -9.76
C ASN A 48 9.58 14.92 -10.63
N THR A 49 9.24 13.69 -10.23
CA THR A 49 8.31 12.84 -10.96
C THR A 49 7.42 11.99 -10.06
N LYS A 50 6.11 11.98 -10.35
CA LYS A 50 5.13 11.19 -9.59
C LYS A 50 5.16 9.70 -9.95
N TYR A 51 5.81 9.35 -11.06
CA TYR A 51 5.92 7.99 -11.59
C TYR A 51 7.34 7.72 -12.09
N LEU A 52 7.94 6.61 -11.64
CA LEU A 52 9.27 6.21 -12.10
C LEU A 52 9.18 5.25 -13.29
N ALA A 53 9.95 5.58 -14.33
CA ALA A 53 10.33 4.63 -15.37
C ALA A 53 11.16 3.47 -14.78
N GLY A 54 11.26 2.36 -15.51
CA GLY A 54 12.02 1.18 -15.06
C GLY A 54 13.49 1.48 -14.78
N THR A 55 14.15 2.20 -15.69
CA THR A 55 15.55 2.61 -15.58
C THR A 55 15.80 3.50 -14.36
N GLU A 56 15.00 4.56 -14.19
CA GLU A 56 15.11 5.48 -13.06
C GLU A 56 14.87 4.77 -11.72
N ARG A 57 13.92 3.83 -11.69
CA ARG A 57 13.65 3.01 -10.50
C ARG A 57 14.85 2.14 -10.14
N SER A 58 15.44 1.47 -11.13
CA SER A 58 16.60 0.60 -10.92
C SER A 58 17.80 1.40 -10.39
N ARG A 59 18.06 2.58 -10.99
CA ARG A 59 19.10 3.51 -10.52
C ARG A 59 18.87 3.95 -9.07
N LEU A 60 17.66 4.40 -8.73
CA LEU A 60 17.32 4.87 -7.38
C LEU A 60 17.42 3.76 -6.33
N ALA A 61 16.98 2.54 -6.70
CA ALA A 61 17.06 1.36 -5.86
C ALA A 61 18.53 1.05 -5.48
N SER A 62 19.41 1.03 -6.48
CA SER A 62 20.85 0.82 -6.27
C SER A 62 21.48 1.91 -5.40
N GLN A 63 21.14 3.19 -5.62
CA GLN A 63 21.68 4.31 -4.84
C GLN A 63 21.29 4.27 -3.36
N LEU A 64 20.10 3.77 -3.05
CA LEU A 64 19.55 3.76 -1.68
C LEU A 64 19.71 2.42 -0.95
N ALA A 65 20.38 1.45 -1.60
CA ALA A 65 20.47 0.07 -1.14
C ALA A 65 19.07 -0.53 -0.83
N MET A 66 18.13 -0.31 -1.75
CA MET A 66 16.76 -0.82 -1.68
C MET A 66 16.48 -1.72 -2.88
N SER A 67 15.50 -2.61 -2.78
CA SER A 67 14.98 -3.33 -3.95
C SER A 67 14.07 -2.43 -4.79
N GLU A 68 14.01 -2.67 -6.10
CA GLU A 68 13.06 -1.99 -7.00
C GLU A 68 11.61 -2.15 -6.54
N ALA A 69 11.28 -3.30 -5.94
CA ALA A 69 9.97 -3.57 -5.37
C ALA A 69 9.65 -2.63 -4.20
N GLN A 70 10.60 -2.40 -3.28
CA GLN A 70 10.42 -1.46 -2.18
C GLN A 70 10.25 -0.02 -2.67
N VAL A 71 11.04 0.39 -3.67
CA VAL A 71 10.89 1.72 -4.32
C VAL A 71 9.51 1.83 -4.98
N LYS A 72 9.07 0.81 -5.72
CA LYS A 72 7.74 0.76 -6.35
C LYS A 72 6.62 0.91 -5.30
N VAL A 73 6.67 0.16 -4.21
CA VAL A 73 5.68 0.22 -3.13
C VAL A 73 5.69 1.59 -2.45
N TRP A 74 6.87 2.18 -2.22
CA TRP A 74 6.97 3.51 -1.64
C TRP A 74 6.31 4.56 -2.54
N PHE A 75 6.61 4.55 -3.85
CA PHE A 75 5.99 5.48 -4.81
C PHE A 75 4.47 5.30 -4.91
N GLN A 76 3.97 4.05 -4.86
CA GLN A 76 2.53 3.79 -4.84
C GLN A 76 1.85 4.36 -3.59
N ASN A 77 2.47 4.16 -2.42
CA ASN A 77 1.98 4.71 -1.16
C ASN A 77 2.03 6.24 -1.17
N ARG A 78 3.10 6.81 -1.72
CA ARG A 78 3.27 8.25 -1.84
C ARG A 78 2.21 8.88 -2.74
N ARG A 79 1.94 8.31 -3.92
CA ARG A 79 0.84 8.75 -4.80
C ARG A 79 -0.52 8.67 -4.13
N THR A 80 -0.77 7.63 -3.34
CA THR A 80 -2.04 7.49 -2.61
C THR A 80 -2.24 8.64 -1.61
N LYS A 81 -1.19 8.99 -0.85
CA LYS A 81 -1.24 10.16 0.05
C LYS A 81 -1.41 11.46 -0.72
N TRP A 82 -0.67 11.65 -1.81
CA TRP A 82 -0.76 12.82 -2.66
C TRP A 82 -2.18 13.02 -3.21
N ARG A 83 -2.80 11.99 -3.80
CA ARG A 83 -4.18 12.03 -4.29
C ARG A 83 -5.18 12.34 -3.18
N LYS A 84 -5.04 11.73 -2.00
CA LYS A 84 -5.94 12.01 -0.86
C LYS A 84 -5.88 13.48 -0.44
N LYS A 85 -4.70 14.09 -0.44
CA LYS A 85 -4.54 15.51 -0.13
C LYS A 85 -5.23 16.39 -1.16
N HIS A 86 -5.02 16.12 -2.46
CA HIS A 86 -5.59 16.95 -3.53
C HIS A 86 -7.10 16.75 -3.69
N ALA A 87 -7.62 15.53 -3.45
CA ALA A 87 -9.05 15.27 -3.43
C ALA A 87 -9.77 16.02 -2.30
N ALA A 88 -9.12 16.16 -1.13
CA ALA A 88 -9.64 16.93 -0.01
C ALA A 88 -9.62 18.46 -0.28
N GLU A 89 -8.79 18.93 -1.21
CA GLU A 89 -8.73 20.35 -1.62
C GLU A 89 -9.85 20.69 -2.63
N ILE A 90 -10.27 19.74 -3.47
CA ILE A 90 -11.34 19.95 -4.48
C ILE A 90 -12.74 19.89 -3.86
N HIS A 91 -12.96 19.03 -2.85
CA HIS A 91 -14.22 18.95 -2.11
C HIS A 91 -14.14 19.76 -0.82
N GLY A 92 -14.03 21.09 -0.97
CA GLY A 92 -13.91 22.02 0.15
C GLY A 92 -14.94 21.77 1.26
N SER A 93 -14.44 21.75 2.51
CA SER A 93 -15.18 21.64 3.77
C SER A 93 -15.69 20.24 4.14
N GLY A 94 -15.07 19.62 5.15
CA GLY A 94 -15.68 18.45 5.79
C GLY A 94 -14.76 17.52 6.56
N THR A 95 -14.24 17.98 7.69
CA THR A 95 -13.81 17.16 8.85
C THR A 95 -12.52 16.33 8.74
N GLY A 96 -11.64 16.55 9.72
CA GLY A 96 -10.46 15.73 9.95
C GLY A 96 -10.85 14.26 10.15
N SER A 97 -10.23 13.38 9.36
CA SER A 97 -10.36 11.93 9.53
C SER A 97 -9.75 11.49 10.87
N LYS A 98 -10.60 11.44 11.90
CA LYS A 98 -10.45 10.42 12.94
C LYS A 98 -10.63 9.06 12.28
N LYS A 99 -9.82 8.10 12.71
CA LYS A 99 -9.85 6.67 12.35
C LYS A 99 -11.29 6.13 12.27
N THR A 100 -11.62 5.50 11.17
CA THR A 100 -12.62 4.39 11.14
C THR A 100 -12.22 3.36 10.09
N LYS A 101 -12.02 2.15 10.61
CA LYS A 101 -11.93 0.89 9.86
C LYS A 101 -13.35 0.55 9.44
N GLN A 102 -13.72 0.81 8.19
CA GLN A 102 -14.89 0.20 7.57
C GLN A 102 -14.43 -0.72 6.45
N ARG A 103 -14.70 -2.01 6.67
CA ARG A 103 -14.76 -3.05 5.65
C ARG A 103 -16.18 -3.01 5.06
N ASN A 104 -16.31 -3.49 3.83
CA ASN A 104 -17.50 -3.66 2.97
C ASN A 104 -17.27 -2.87 1.69
N ASP A 105 -17.57 -3.34 0.49
CA ASP A 105 -18.03 -4.61 -0.06
C ASP A 105 -17.82 -4.42 -1.58
N GLY A 106 -17.74 -5.51 -2.35
CA GLY A 106 -17.44 -5.45 -3.77
C GLY A 106 -18.40 -4.55 -4.55
N SER A 107 -17.86 -3.56 -5.24
CA SER A 107 -18.48 -2.96 -6.43
C SER A 107 -17.40 -2.36 -7.31
N ILE A 108 -17.02 -3.12 -8.33
CA ILE A 108 -16.31 -2.61 -9.49
C ILE A 108 -17.37 -1.84 -10.31
N PRO A 109 -17.23 -0.53 -10.57
CA PRO A 109 -18.09 0.11 -11.54
C PRO A 109 -17.80 -0.48 -12.92
N ASN A 110 -18.86 -1.06 -13.49
CA ASN A 110 -18.97 -1.64 -14.82
C ASN A 110 -18.36 -0.71 -15.88
N ILE A 111 -17.37 -1.19 -16.63
CA ILE A 111 -16.88 -0.55 -17.85
C ILE A 111 -17.64 -1.21 -19.00
N GLU A 112 -18.81 -0.66 -19.31
CA GLU A 112 -19.45 -0.77 -20.62
C GLU A 112 -19.40 0.65 -21.23
N SER A 113 -18.53 0.86 -22.22
CA SER A 113 -18.85 0.77 -23.66
C SER A 113 -19.53 2.04 -24.18
N ASP A 114 -18.73 2.96 -24.71
CA ASP A 114 -19.11 3.72 -25.91
C ASP A 114 -17.79 4.13 -26.62
N SER A 115 -17.32 3.31 -27.56
CA SER A 115 -17.49 3.47 -29.01
C SER A 115 -16.56 4.51 -29.63
N SER A 116 -15.70 4.03 -30.52
CA SER A 116 -15.24 4.81 -31.67
C SER A 116 -16.42 5.46 -32.39
N LEU A 117 -16.24 6.71 -32.84
CA LEU A 117 -16.65 7.15 -34.17
C LEU A 117 -15.88 8.43 -34.56
N THR A 118 -15.32 8.33 -35.78
CA THR A 118 -14.75 9.35 -36.70
C THR A 118 -13.60 10.22 -36.21
#